data_AF-A0A498M0W2-F1
#
_entry.id   AF-A0A498M0W2-F1
#
_cell.length_a   1.000
_cell.length_b   1.000
_cell.length_c   1.000
_cell.angle_alpha   90.00
_cell.angle_beta   90.00
_cell.angle_gamma   90.00
#
_symmetry.space_group_name_H-M   'P 1'
#
loop_
_entity.id
_entity.type
_entity.pdbx_description
1 polymer ?
#
loop_
_entity_poly.entity_id
_entity_poly.type
_entity_poly.pdbx_seq_one_letter_code
_entity_poly.pdbx_strand_id
1 'polypeptide(L)'
;MMRSLYLAHPGPHVFLLIINLENFEEDKRNIVEQIQENFGEEALKFTMVLFIGREKVSRAECFLIIESEEIHRILNYFEGRFHVINSKNECDPYQITMLLKSIDEMVKNNEVQYNSSEIFLKRQRKLRNQPERMKQEEVRKRDMKKHGEEERQVQEQKRGFGRIYSISKISSDHSGEYKCKSINEHGEKYSDAVTLNVMCMKLVTEE
;
A
#
# COMPACT_ATOMS: atom_id res chain seq x y z
N MET A 1 -13.25 1.23 17.48
CA MET A 1 -12.82 -0.16 17.16
C MET A 1 -11.42 -0.50 17.70
N MET A 2 -10.40 0.36 17.58
CA MET A 2 -9.05 0.02 18.06
C MET A 2 -8.94 -0.36 19.54
N ARG A 3 -9.70 0.26 20.46
CA ARG A 3 -9.66 -0.07 21.90
C ARG A 3 -10.06 -1.52 22.21
N SER A 4 -11.00 -2.12 21.49
CA SER A 4 -11.44 -3.50 21.77
C SER A 4 -10.39 -4.54 21.37
N LEU A 5 -9.58 -4.27 20.35
CA LEU A 5 -8.45 -5.12 19.95
C LEU A 5 -7.31 -5.13 21.00
N TYR A 6 -7.11 -4.03 21.72
CA TYR A 6 -6.12 -3.97 22.81
C TYR A 6 -6.57 -4.78 24.04
N LEU A 7 -7.87 -4.80 24.34
CA LEU A 7 -8.44 -5.56 25.45
C LEU A 7 -8.46 -7.07 25.17
N ALA A 8 -8.41 -7.46 23.90
CA ALA A 8 -8.45 -8.85 23.48
C ALA A 8 -7.04 -9.47 23.34
N HIS A 9 -5.99 -8.97 24.00
CA HIS A 9 -4.64 -9.53 23.88
C HIS A 9 -4.60 -11.02 24.29
N PRO A 10 -3.96 -11.93 23.52
CA PRO A 10 -3.10 -11.72 22.33
C PRO A 10 -3.81 -11.47 20.99
N GLY A 11 -5.12 -11.71 20.93
CA GLY A 11 -6.03 -11.43 19.83
C GLY A 11 -7.42 -12.02 20.13
N PRO A 12 -8.50 -11.58 19.45
CA PRO A 12 -9.81 -12.17 19.63
C PRO A 12 -9.84 -13.64 19.16
N HIS A 13 -10.52 -14.50 19.91
CA HIS A 13 -10.73 -15.92 19.54
C HIS A 13 -11.80 -16.07 18.44
N VAL A 14 -12.80 -15.20 18.45
CA VAL A 14 -13.93 -15.20 17.50
C VAL A 14 -14.43 -13.78 17.29
N PHE A 15 -14.92 -13.50 16.09
CA PHE A 15 -15.74 -12.34 15.76
C PHE A 15 -17.18 -12.78 15.60
N LEU A 16 -18.11 -12.09 16.28
CA LEU A 16 -19.54 -12.33 16.13
C LEU A 16 -20.15 -11.19 15.31
N LEU A 17 -20.65 -11.52 14.12
CA LEU A 17 -21.43 -10.59 13.30
C LEU A 17 -22.90 -10.70 13.70
N ILE A 18 -23.38 -9.73 14.48
CA ILE A 18 -24.75 -9.74 15.00
C ILE A 18 -25.73 -9.25 13.95
N ILE A 19 -26.78 -10.03 13.69
CA ILE A 19 -27.90 -9.69 12.82
C ILE A 19 -29.20 -9.83 13.60
N ASN A 20 -29.96 -8.75 13.75
CA ASN A 20 -31.30 -8.83 14.34
C ASN A 20 -32.30 -9.26 13.27
N LEU A 21 -33.03 -10.35 13.51
CA LEU A 21 -34.06 -10.89 12.61
C LEU A 21 -35.28 -9.97 12.48
N GLU A 22 -35.56 -9.13 13.49
CA GLU A 22 -36.72 -8.22 13.49
C GLU A 22 -36.54 -7.03 12.54
N ASN A 23 -35.33 -6.46 12.53
CA ASN A 23 -35.01 -5.21 11.82
C ASN A 23 -33.89 -5.42 10.80
N PHE A 24 -33.87 -6.60 10.17
CA PHE A 24 -32.89 -6.87 9.14
C PHE A 24 -33.20 -6.03 7.90
N GLU A 25 -32.47 -4.93 7.73
CA GLU A 25 -32.47 -4.14 6.50
C GLU A 25 -31.33 -4.57 5.58
N GLU A 26 -31.66 -4.68 4.29
CA GLU A 26 -30.85 -5.20 3.17
C GLU A 26 -29.63 -4.31 2.82
N ASP A 27 -29.45 -3.17 3.50
CA ASP A 27 -28.43 -2.18 3.14
C ASP A 27 -27.14 -2.37 3.96
N LYS A 28 -26.64 -3.62 4.00
CA LYS A 28 -25.34 -3.96 4.59
C LYS A 28 -24.21 -3.91 3.57
N ARG A 29 -24.12 -2.81 2.83
CA ARG A 29 -23.02 -2.60 1.89
C ARG A 29 -21.69 -2.67 2.63
N ASN A 30 -21.04 -3.80 2.38
CA ASN A 30 -19.67 -4.13 2.65
C ASN A 30 -19.21 -4.39 4.07
N ILE A 31 -20.03 -5.07 4.86
CA ILE A 31 -19.58 -5.58 6.18
C ILE A 31 -18.34 -6.50 6.05
N VAL A 32 -18.26 -7.25 4.94
CA VAL A 32 -17.12 -8.12 4.63
C VAL A 32 -15.87 -7.30 4.37
N GLU A 33 -15.91 -6.31 3.46
CA GLU A 33 -14.75 -5.42 3.24
C GLU A 33 -14.36 -4.70 4.53
N GLN A 34 -15.31 -4.20 5.32
CA GLN A 34 -15.00 -3.56 6.59
C GLN A 34 -14.26 -4.50 7.55
N ILE A 35 -14.64 -5.78 7.61
CA ILE A 35 -13.93 -6.77 8.44
C ILE A 35 -12.51 -7.00 7.88
N GLN A 36 -12.37 -7.14 6.56
CA GLN A 36 -11.07 -7.37 5.91
C GLN A 36 -10.13 -6.16 6.05
N GLU A 37 -10.63 -4.94 5.90
CA GLU A 37 -9.87 -3.70 6.06
C GLU A 37 -9.37 -3.52 7.49
N ASN A 38 -10.26 -3.72 8.46
CA ASN A 38 -9.95 -3.48 9.87
C ASN A 38 -9.13 -4.61 10.51
N PHE A 39 -9.50 -5.86 10.23
CA PHE A 39 -8.96 -7.04 10.92
C PHE A 39 -8.12 -7.95 10.03
N GLY A 40 -8.18 -7.77 8.71
CA GLY A 40 -7.50 -8.63 7.73
C GLY A 40 -8.41 -9.73 7.20
N GLU A 41 -8.04 -10.27 6.05
CA GLU A 41 -8.79 -11.32 5.36
C GLU A 41 -8.98 -12.58 6.22
N GLU A 42 -7.99 -12.91 7.06
CA GLU A 42 -8.08 -14.04 7.98
C GLU A 42 -9.16 -13.88 9.04
N ALA A 43 -9.59 -12.65 9.36
CA ALA A 43 -10.66 -12.44 10.31
C ALA A 43 -11.98 -13.07 9.84
N LEU A 44 -12.18 -13.22 8.53
CA LEU A 44 -13.32 -13.93 7.97
C LEU A 44 -13.37 -15.40 8.44
N LYS A 45 -12.19 -16.02 8.58
CA LYS A 45 -12.07 -17.40 9.10
C LYS A 45 -12.43 -17.50 10.58
N PHE A 46 -12.35 -16.43 11.34
CA PHE A 46 -12.71 -16.40 12.76
C PHE A 46 -14.06 -15.72 12.99
N THR A 47 -14.85 -15.47 11.94
CA THR A 47 -16.15 -14.79 12.04
C THR A 47 -17.29 -15.80 11.94
N MET A 48 -18.27 -15.65 12.83
CA MET A 48 -19.54 -16.37 12.83
C MET A 48 -20.69 -15.35 12.83
N VAL A 49 -21.73 -15.63 12.04
CA VAL A 49 -22.95 -14.80 12.04
C VAL A 49 -23.85 -15.20 13.21
N LEU A 50 -24.23 -14.26 14.05
CA LEU A 50 -25.13 -14.48 15.17
C LEU A 50 -26.47 -13.78 14.91
N PHE A 51 -27.48 -14.57 14.56
CA PHE A 51 -28.85 -14.07 14.48
C PHE A 51 -29.45 -13.94 15.88
N ILE A 52 -30.04 -12.78 16.17
CA ILE A 52 -30.75 -12.50 17.42
C ILE A 52 -32.21 -12.17 17.12
N GLY A 53 -33.07 -12.21 18.13
CA GLY A 53 -34.50 -11.88 17.98
C GLY A 53 -35.32 -13.03 17.39
N ARG A 54 -34.86 -14.28 17.56
CA ARG A 54 -35.57 -15.46 17.07
C ARG A 54 -37.01 -15.54 17.58
N GLU A 55 -37.27 -15.09 18.79
CA GLU A 55 -38.60 -15.04 19.42
C GLU A 55 -39.57 -14.05 18.75
N LYS A 56 -39.04 -13.06 18.02
CA LYS A 56 -39.83 -11.98 17.40
C LYS A 56 -40.32 -12.33 15.99
N VAL A 57 -39.83 -13.43 15.41
CA VAL A 57 -40.19 -13.87 14.07
C VAL A 57 -40.78 -15.29 14.09
N SER A 58 -41.72 -15.56 13.20
CA SER A 58 -42.22 -16.92 13.01
C SER A 58 -41.14 -17.85 12.45
N ARG A 59 -41.36 -19.17 12.53
CA ARG A 59 -40.43 -20.15 11.96
C ARG A 59 -40.29 -20.00 10.43
N ALA A 60 -41.37 -19.64 9.74
CA ALA A 60 -41.38 -19.45 8.30
C ALA A 60 -40.59 -18.18 7.91
N GLU A 61 -40.80 -17.06 8.61
CA GLU A 61 -40.06 -15.82 8.37
C GLU A 61 -38.57 -16.00 8.63
N CYS A 62 -38.20 -16.64 9.75
CA CYS A 62 -36.80 -16.96 10.05
C CYS A 62 -36.14 -17.77 8.92
N PHE A 63 -36.84 -18.79 8.41
CA PHE A 63 -36.36 -19.60 7.29
C PHE A 63 -36.20 -18.75 6.01
N LEU A 64 -37.18 -17.92 5.66
CA LEU A 64 -37.10 -17.03 4.49
C LEU A 64 -35.95 -16.03 4.58
N ILE A 65 -35.66 -15.49 5.77
CA ILE A 65 -34.53 -14.58 5.99
C ILE A 65 -33.21 -15.33 5.79
N ILE A 66 -33.04 -16.49 6.45
CA ILE A 66 -31.79 -17.26 6.38
C ILE A 66 -31.52 -17.77 4.95
N GLU A 67 -32.58 -18.16 4.24
CA GLU A 67 -32.49 -18.63 2.85
C GLU A 67 -32.50 -17.51 1.80
N SER A 68 -32.53 -16.24 2.22
CA SER A 68 -32.43 -15.12 1.29
C SER A 68 -31.06 -15.11 0.60
N GLU A 69 -31.02 -14.66 -0.65
CA GLU A 69 -29.78 -14.60 -1.42
C GLU A 69 -28.72 -13.74 -0.72
N GLU A 70 -29.13 -12.64 -0.08
CA GLU A 70 -28.24 -11.75 0.64
C GLU A 70 -27.59 -12.43 1.86
N ILE A 71 -28.37 -13.12 2.69
CA ILE A 71 -27.83 -13.86 3.83
C ILE A 71 -26.94 -14.99 3.36
N HIS A 72 -27.32 -15.75 2.32
CA HIS A 72 -26.45 -16.78 1.74
C HIS A 72 -25.12 -16.22 1.26
N ARG A 73 -25.12 -15.05 0.61
CA ARG A 73 -23.88 -14.36 0.22
C ARG A 73 -23.01 -14.04 1.44
N ILE A 74 -23.59 -13.49 2.51
CA ILE A 74 -22.87 -13.20 3.76
C ILE A 74 -22.32 -14.48 4.38
N LEU A 75 -23.14 -15.52 4.51
CA LEU A 75 -22.75 -16.81 5.10
C LEU A 75 -21.62 -17.48 4.31
N ASN A 76 -21.61 -17.36 2.98
CA ASN A 76 -20.54 -17.92 2.14
C ASN A 76 -19.16 -17.34 2.47
N TYR A 77 -19.06 -16.05 2.81
CA TYR A 77 -17.78 -15.46 3.26
C TYR A 77 -17.29 -16.03 4.59
N PHE A 78 -18.20 -16.59 5.39
CA PHE A 78 -17.93 -17.10 6.73
C PHE A 78 -18.06 -18.62 6.80
N GLU A 79 -17.92 -19.33 5.67
CA GLU A 79 -17.97 -20.80 5.57
C GLU A 79 -19.29 -21.40 6.08
N GLY A 80 -20.40 -20.68 5.91
CA GLY A 80 -21.73 -21.12 6.36
C GLY A 80 -21.92 -21.08 7.88
N ARG A 81 -21.01 -20.44 8.64
CA ARG A 81 -21.07 -20.43 10.10
C ARG A 81 -22.07 -19.42 10.61
N PHE A 82 -23.15 -19.92 11.20
CA PHE A 82 -24.08 -19.10 11.94
C PHE A 82 -24.66 -19.79 13.15
N HIS A 83 -25.23 -18.98 14.05
CA HIS A 83 -26.04 -19.43 15.16
C HIS A 83 -27.26 -18.51 15.32
N VAL A 84 -28.34 -19.04 15.87
CA VAL A 84 -29.60 -18.31 16.04
C VAL A 84 -30.01 -18.36 17.50
N ILE A 85 -30.20 -17.20 18.13
CA ILE A 85 -30.61 -17.08 19.53
C ILE A 85 -31.76 -16.08 19.68
N ASN A 86 -32.42 -16.17 20.83
CA ASN A 86 -33.35 -15.13 21.27
C ASN A 86 -32.60 -13.88 21.75
N SER A 87 -33.30 -12.75 21.82
CA SER A 87 -32.76 -11.52 22.42
C SER A 87 -32.47 -11.70 23.92
N LYS A 88 -31.65 -10.81 24.49
CA LYS A 88 -31.16 -10.88 25.88
C LYS A 88 -32.23 -11.23 26.93
N ASN A 89 -33.45 -10.72 26.79
CA ASN A 89 -34.52 -10.90 27.78
C ASN A 89 -35.20 -12.28 27.69
N GLU A 90 -35.03 -13.01 26.60
CA GLU A 90 -35.69 -14.29 26.31
C GLU A 90 -34.69 -15.39 25.92
N CYS A 91 -33.38 -15.13 26.08
CA CYS A 91 -32.31 -16.06 25.81
C CYS A 91 -32.07 -16.98 27.01
N ASP A 92 -32.30 -18.27 26.83
CA ASP A 92 -32.08 -19.26 27.88
C ASP A 92 -30.61 -19.72 27.93
N PRO A 93 -30.15 -20.27 29.08
CA PRO A 93 -28.77 -20.75 29.22
C PRO A 93 -28.37 -21.87 28.26
N TYR A 94 -29.33 -22.65 27.76
CA TYR A 94 -29.06 -23.71 26.80
C TYR A 94 -28.69 -23.14 25.43
N GLN A 95 -29.34 -22.09 24.96
CA GLN A 95 -28.95 -21.36 23.74
C GLN A 95 -27.53 -20.80 23.84
N ILE A 96 -27.18 -20.20 24.98
CA ILE A 96 -25.80 -19.74 25.22
C ILE A 96 -24.80 -20.90 25.22
N THR A 97 -25.16 -22.02 25.84
CA THR A 97 -24.32 -23.23 25.86
C THR A 97 -24.07 -23.77 24.45
N MET A 98 -25.10 -23.77 23.60
CA MET A 98 -24.98 -24.20 22.21
C MET A 98 -24.11 -23.24 21.38
N LEU A 99 -24.28 -21.93 21.56
CA LEU A 99 -23.41 -20.93 20.94
C LEU A 99 -21.94 -21.13 21.32
N LEU A 100 -21.65 -21.31 22.62
CA LEU A 100 -20.28 -21.54 23.11
C LEU A 100 -19.69 -22.83 22.53
N LYS A 101 -20.46 -23.92 22.44
CA LYS A 101 -20.00 -25.16 21.76
C LYS A 101 -19.65 -24.92 20.30
N SER A 102 -20.50 -24.20 19.55
CA SER A 102 -20.22 -23.87 18.15
C SER A 102 -18.98 -22.98 18.00
N ILE A 103 -18.75 -22.04 18.93
CA ILE A 103 -17.53 -21.22 18.97
C ILE A 103 -16.30 -22.11 19.24
N ASP A 104 -16.36 -23.00 20.23
CA ASP A 104 -15.26 -23.90 20.56
C ASP A 104 -14.90 -24.82 19.38
N GLU A 105 -15.89 -25.37 18.69
CA GLU A 105 -15.70 -26.19 17.48
C GLU A 105 -15.04 -25.38 16.37
N MET A 106 -15.52 -24.16 16.12
CA MET A 106 -14.94 -23.26 15.13
C MET A 106 -13.47 -22.95 15.44
N VAL A 107 -13.16 -22.58 16.69
CA VAL A 107 -11.79 -22.24 17.10
C VAL A 107 -10.87 -23.45 16.94
N LYS A 108 -11.29 -24.65 17.38
CA LYS A 108 -10.51 -25.88 17.21
C LYS A 108 -10.21 -26.19 15.74
N ASN A 109 -11.20 -26.03 14.86
CA ASN A 109 -11.02 -26.28 13.43
C ASN A 109 -10.03 -25.28 12.79
N ASN A 110 -10.01 -24.04 13.28
CA ASN A 110 -9.13 -22.98 12.77
C ASN A 110 -7.70 -23.06 13.34
N GLU A 111 -7.52 -23.45 14.60
CA GLU A 111 -6.20 -23.56 15.27
C GLU A 111 -5.31 -24.66 14.65
N VAL A 112 -5.92 -25.70 14.08
CA VAL A 112 -5.20 -26.72 13.31
C VAL A 112 -4.55 -26.13 12.04
N GLN A 113 -5.02 -24.98 11.54
CA GLN A 113 -4.57 -24.38 10.29
C GLN A 113 -3.81 -23.04 10.43
N TYR A 114 -4.01 -22.24 11.49
CA TYR A 114 -3.45 -20.89 11.57
C TYR A 114 -3.00 -20.47 12.99
N ASN A 115 -1.77 -19.98 13.11
CA ASN A 115 -1.31 -19.19 14.28
C ASN A 115 -1.90 -17.78 14.23
N SER A 116 -3.21 -17.67 14.45
CA SER A 116 -4.01 -16.44 14.34
C SER A 116 -3.41 -15.26 15.12
N SER A 117 -2.82 -15.54 16.29
CA SER A 117 -2.15 -14.53 17.12
C SER A 117 -0.98 -13.83 16.39
N GLU A 118 -0.21 -14.53 15.55
CA GLU A 118 0.97 -13.93 14.91
C GLU A 118 0.58 -12.93 13.81
N ILE A 119 -0.55 -13.16 13.15
CA ILE A 119 -1.01 -12.36 12.02
C ILE A 119 -1.74 -11.11 12.50
N PHE A 120 -2.54 -11.25 13.57
CA PHE A 120 -3.06 -10.11 14.33
C PHE A 120 -1.95 -9.23 14.91
N LEU A 121 -0.91 -9.83 15.49
CA LEU A 121 0.27 -9.10 16.00
C LEU A 121 1.03 -8.37 14.88
N LYS A 122 1.22 -9.00 13.72
CA LYS A 122 1.87 -8.37 12.55
C LYS A 122 1.08 -7.15 12.05
N ARG A 123 -0.26 -7.21 12.02
CA ARG A 123 -1.10 -6.09 11.57
C ARG A 123 -1.16 -4.95 12.60
N GLN A 124 -1.26 -5.24 13.89
CA GLN A 124 -1.16 -4.22 14.94
C GLN A 124 0.18 -3.47 14.89
N ARG A 125 1.29 -4.20 14.69
CA ARG A 125 2.63 -3.59 14.54
C ARG A 125 2.71 -2.71 13.29
N LYS A 126 2.12 -3.11 12.16
CA LYS A 126 2.07 -2.30 10.94
C LYS A 126 1.29 -1.00 11.14
N LEU A 127 0.12 -1.05 11.77
CA LEU A 127 -0.71 0.12 12.05
C LEU A 127 -0.03 1.08 13.05
N ARG A 128 0.56 0.55 14.12
CA ARG A 128 1.29 1.35 15.11
C ARG A 128 2.47 2.11 14.48
N ASN A 129 3.19 1.45 13.58
CA ASN A 129 4.39 2.03 12.97
C ASN A 129 4.09 2.83 11.69
N GLN A 130 2.83 2.87 11.21
CA GLN A 130 2.47 3.58 9.97
C GLN A 130 2.79 5.08 10.01
N PRO A 131 2.53 5.83 11.10
CA PRO A 131 2.86 7.26 11.17
C PRO A 131 4.37 7.51 11.12
N GLU A 132 5.16 6.66 11.77
CA GLU A 132 6.63 6.76 11.76
C GLU A 132 7.21 6.44 10.39
N ARG A 133 6.66 5.43 9.69
CA ARG A 133 7.07 5.09 8.32
C ARG A 133 6.74 6.22 7.34
N MET A 134 5.56 6.83 7.45
CA MET A 134 5.20 7.99 6.63
C MET A 134 6.16 9.17 6.87
N LYS A 135 6.48 9.46 8.14
CA LYS A 135 7.47 10.51 8.47
C LYS A 135 8.87 10.19 7.92
N GLN A 136 9.35 8.96 8.07
CA GLN A 136 10.65 8.54 7.53
C GLN A 136 10.70 8.60 6.00
N GLU A 137 9.61 8.22 5.33
CA GLU A 137 9.53 8.29 3.88
C GLU A 137 9.48 9.73 3.37
N GLU A 138 8.77 10.63 4.05
CA GLU A 138 8.84 12.06 3.75
C GLU A 138 10.24 12.64 3.94
N VAL A 139 10.93 12.28 5.02
CA VAL A 139 12.32 12.70 5.26
C VAL A 139 13.23 12.22 4.13
N ARG A 140 13.15 10.94 3.76
CA ARG A 140 13.92 10.39 2.64
C ARG A 140 13.63 11.09 1.31
N LYS A 141 12.36 11.40 1.02
CA LYS A 141 11.99 12.15 -0.20
C LYS A 141 12.55 13.57 -0.20
N ARG A 142 12.57 14.24 0.95
CA ARG A 142 13.18 15.57 1.10
C ARG A 142 14.71 15.52 0.92
N ASP A 143 15.37 14.54 1.51
CA ASP A 143 16.83 14.38 1.40
C ASP A 143 17.26 14.06 -0.04
N MET A 144 16.54 13.15 -0.72
CA MET A 144 16.81 12.81 -2.11
C MET A 144 16.61 14.02 -3.05
N LYS A 145 15.60 14.86 -2.76
CA LYS A 145 15.36 16.09 -3.53
C LYS A 145 16.45 17.13 -3.30
N LYS A 146 16.89 17.32 -2.05
CA LYS A 146 18.01 18.22 -1.72
C LYS A 146 19.30 17.80 -2.42
N HIS A 147 19.63 16.51 -2.39
CA HIS A 147 20.84 16.01 -3.04
C HIS A 147 20.80 16.23 -4.55
N GLY A 148 19.65 15.99 -5.20
CA GLY A 148 19.49 16.27 -6.63
C GLY A 148 19.55 17.77 -6.98
N GLU A 149 19.11 18.66 -6.09
CA GLU A 149 19.23 20.11 -6.26
C GLU A 149 20.68 20.59 -6.08
N GLU A 150 21.41 20.06 -5.09
CA GLU A 150 22.83 20.33 -4.86
C GLU A 150 23.69 19.86 -6.04
N GLU A 151 23.47 18.65 -6.55
CA GLU A 151 24.19 18.13 -7.72
C GLU A 151 23.95 18.98 -8.99
N ARG A 152 22.72 19.47 -9.20
CA ARG A 152 22.41 20.38 -10.31
C ARG A 152 23.12 21.72 -10.18
N GLN A 153 23.13 22.32 -8.98
CA GLN A 153 23.84 23.58 -8.75
C GLN A 153 25.35 23.43 -8.98
N VAL A 154 25.94 22.31 -8.54
CA VAL A 154 27.36 22.03 -8.78
C VAL A 154 27.65 21.82 -10.28
N GLN A 155 26.75 21.18 -11.03
CA GLN A 155 26.88 21.05 -12.49
C GLN A 155 26.74 22.39 -13.21
N GLU A 156 25.81 23.25 -12.78
CA GLU A 156 25.63 24.59 -13.37
C GLU A 156 26.84 25.48 -13.12
N GLN A 157 27.42 25.45 -11.90
CA GLN A 157 28.64 26.19 -11.59
C GLN A 157 29.88 25.69 -12.38
N LYS A 158 29.86 24.44 -12.86
CA LYS A 158 30.93 23.86 -13.69
C LYS A 158 30.82 24.18 -15.18
N ARG A 159 29.76 24.86 -15.65
CA ARG A 159 29.65 25.30 -17.05
C ARG A 159 30.45 26.57 -17.27
N GLY A 160 31.63 26.44 -17.88
CA GLY A 160 32.41 27.58 -18.35
C GLY A 160 31.68 28.35 -19.47
N PHE A 161 31.63 29.67 -19.37
CA PHE A 161 31.15 30.53 -20.45
C PHE A 161 32.22 30.61 -21.56
N GLY A 162 31.96 29.97 -22.71
CA GLY A 162 32.84 30.03 -23.87
C GLY A 162 32.86 31.43 -24.50
N ARG A 163 34.04 31.95 -24.82
CA ARG A 163 34.19 33.13 -25.69
C ARG A 163 34.21 32.67 -27.14
N ILE A 164 33.46 33.34 -28.02
CA ILE A 164 33.50 33.08 -29.46
C ILE A 164 34.74 33.76 -30.03
N TYR A 165 35.64 32.97 -30.63
CA TYR A 165 36.83 33.48 -31.32
C TYR A 165 36.57 33.45 -32.83
N SER A 166 36.73 34.60 -33.49
CA SER A 166 36.60 34.73 -34.94
C SER A 166 38.00 34.85 -35.55
N ILE A 167 38.31 34.00 -36.53
CA ILE A 167 39.57 34.07 -37.30
C ILE A 167 39.23 34.65 -38.67
N SER A 168 39.69 35.87 -38.92
CA SER A 168 39.27 36.66 -40.11
C SER A 168 40.05 36.32 -41.39
N LYS A 169 41.19 35.64 -41.29
CA LYS A 169 42.06 35.29 -42.42
C LYS A 169 42.58 33.87 -42.25
N ILE A 170 41.94 32.93 -42.94
CA ILE A 170 42.28 31.51 -42.91
C ILE A 170 43.05 31.16 -44.21
N SER A 171 44.10 30.36 -44.09
CA SER A 171 44.93 29.85 -45.19
C SER A 171 45.27 28.37 -44.95
N SER A 172 45.82 27.70 -45.95
CA SER A 172 46.23 26.28 -45.85
C SER A 172 47.21 26.00 -44.71
N ASP A 173 48.04 26.98 -44.34
CA ASP A 173 49.03 26.87 -43.26
C ASP A 173 48.39 26.78 -41.87
N HIS A 174 47.08 27.04 -41.76
CA HIS A 174 46.30 26.86 -40.54
C HIS A 174 45.72 25.44 -40.42
N SER A 175 46.19 24.50 -41.25
CA SER A 175 45.88 23.08 -41.07
C SER A 175 46.76 22.49 -39.96
N GLY A 176 46.17 21.72 -39.05
CA GLY A 176 46.91 21.11 -37.95
C GLY A 176 46.02 20.61 -36.82
N GLU A 177 46.64 20.22 -35.71
CA GLU A 177 45.94 19.80 -34.50
C GLU A 177 45.67 20.97 -33.56
N TYR A 178 44.41 21.17 -33.23
CA TYR A 178 43.94 22.20 -32.31
C TYR A 178 43.48 21.59 -30.99
N LYS A 179 43.82 22.24 -29.89
CA LYS A 179 43.40 21.87 -28.53
C LYS A 179 42.82 23.09 -27.82
N CYS A 180 41.76 22.87 -27.06
CA CYS A 180 41.21 23.88 -26.17
C CYS A 180 41.86 23.76 -24.79
N LYS A 181 42.24 24.89 -24.20
CA LYS A 181 42.76 24.96 -22.83
C LYS A 181 41.70 25.56 -21.90
N SER A 182 41.38 24.88 -20.81
CA SER A 182 40.59 25.43 -19.71
C SER A 182 41.47 25.60 -18.47
N ILE A 183 41.23 26.68 -17.71
CA ILE A 183 42.00 27.03 -16.51
C ILE A 183 41.01 27.39 -15.40
N ASN A 184 41.21 26.84 -14.21
CA ASN A 184 40.50 27.22 -12.99
C ASN A 184 41.45 27.24 -11.77
N GLU A 185 40.90 27.47 -10.58
CA GLU A 185 41.66 27.51 -9.32
C GLU A 185 42.34 26.18 -8.95
N HIS A 186 41.96 25.07 -9.58
CA HIS A 186 42.54 23.75 -9.39
C HIS A 186 43.57 23.37 -10.48
N GLY A 187 43.86 24.27 -11.42
CA GLY A 187 44.88 24.08 -12.46
C GLY A 187 44.33 24.20 -13.88
N GLU A 188 45.09 23.66 -14.83
CA GLU A 188 44.77 23.74 -16.25
C GLU A 188 44.60 22.34 -16.86
N LYS A 189 43.66 22.23 -17.81
CA LYS A 189 43.44 21.00 -18.57
C LYS A 189 43.28 21.33 -20.06
N TYR A 190 43.82 20.47 -20.91
CA TYR A 190 43.66 20.54 -22.35
C TYR A 190 42.60 19.53 -22.81
N SER A 191 41.84 19.89 -23.84
CA SER A 191 40.97 18.94 -24.55
C SER A 191 41.79 17.94 -25.36
N ASP A 192 41.11 16.91 -25.85
CA ASP A 192 41.63 16.10 -26.94
C ASP A 192 41.91 16.97 -28.18
N ALA A 193 42.87 16.53 -28.99
CA ALA A 193 43.23 17.22 -30.21
C ALA A 193 42.16 17.02 -31.29
N VAL A 194 41.83 18.10 -31.99
CA VAL A 194 41.00 18.05 -33.20
C VAL A 194 41.85 18.47 -34.38
N THR A 195 41.93 17.62 -35.40
CA THR A 195 42.63 17.93 -36.65
C THR A 195 41.75 18.79 -37.53
N LEU A 196 42.22 19.99 -37.89
CA LEU A 196 41.61 20.87 -38.87
C LEU A 196 42.41 20.81 -40.16
N ASN A 197 41.75 20.55 -41.29
CA ASN A 197 42.38 20.56 -42.60
C ASN A 197 41.76 21.68 -43.44
N VAL A 198 42.56 22.71 -43.73
CA VAL A 198 42.17 23.88 -44.50
C VAL A 198 42.77 23.75 -45.89
N MET A 199 41.91 23.55 -46.89
CA MET A 199 42.33 23.55 -48.29
C MET A 199 41.96 24.88 -48.94
N CYS A 200 42.95 25.64 -49.40
CA CYS A 200 42.73 26.83 -50.20
C CYS A 200 42.95 26.50 -51.68
N MET A 201 41.89 26.50 -52.48
CA MET A 201 42.01 26.51 -53.93
C MET A 201 42.43 27.91 -54.38
N LYS A 202 43.64 28.04 -54.93
CA LYS A 202 43.97 29.20 -55.76
C LYS A 202 43.16 29.08 -57.04
N LEU A 203 42.21 29.98 -57.23
CA LEU A 203 41.60 30.20 -58.54
C LEU A 203 42.69 30.80 -59.43
N VAL A 204 43.35 29.95 -60.21
CA VAL A 204 44.19 30.41 -61.32
C VAL A 204 43.22 30.88 -62.39
N THR A 205 43.08 32.19 -62.54
CA THR A 205 42.49 32.78 -63.75
C THR A 205 43.57 32.73 -64.82
N GLU A 206 43.50 31.77 -65.73
CA GLU A 206 44.29 31.79 -66.95
C GLU A 206 43.75 32.90 -67.88
N GLU A 207 44.65 33.75 -68.39
CA GLU A 207 44.38 34.83 -69.36
C GLU A 207 44.09 34.29 -70.77
#